data_AF-A0A3D8SXE9-F1
#
_entry.id   AF-A0A3D8SXE9-F1
#
_cell.length_a   1.000
_cell.length_b   1.000
_cell.length_c   1.000
_cell.angle_alpha   90.00
_cell.angle_beta   90.00
_cell.angle_gamma   90.00
#
_symmetry.space_group_name_H-M   'P 1'
#
loop_
_entity.id
_entity.type
_entity.pdbx_description
1 polymer ?
#
loop_
_entity_poly.entity_id
_entity_poly.type
_entity_poly.pdbx_seq_one_letter_code
_entity_poly.pdbx_strand_id
1 'polypeptide(L)'
;MAIPAATPLAPVIYTYHCLCSTLVLATTHVISTLPRRAAPSLDAAIILPLPSALPPYTQIPITTTDSPAPKASEQENSQEDEEAETESELPSEGYTTLLSLTPDSKVVVARREDGFERRTVWRCGRCRVVVGYEIVNGEHAGGNEKPGRVLYILPGGLMTSEFMKGGKKISEAEVGIENGVAGKGVWE
;
A
#
# COMPACT_ATOMS: atom_id res chain seq x y z
N MET A 1 -10.46 -29.41 30.92
CA MET A 1 -11.29 -28.86 29.83
C MET A 1 -10.41 -27.94 29.03
N ALA A 2 -9.99 -28.34 27.82
CA ALA A 2 -9.23 -27.47 26.93
C ALA A 2 -10.20 -26.52 26.22
N ILE A 3 -9.91 -25.22 26.28
CA ILE A 3 -10.63 -24.19 25.51
C ILE A 3 -10.17 -24.36 24.06
N PRO A 4 -11.06 -24.59 23.08
CA PRO A 4 -10.64 -24.64 21.69
C PRO A 4 -10.08 -23.27 21.30
N ALA A 5 -8.87 -23.26 20.75
CA ALA A 5 -8.27 -22.06 20.17
C ALA A 5 -9.22 -21.49 19.12
N ALA A 6 -9.59 -20.22 19.26
CA ALA A 6 -10.46 -19.52 18.32
C ALA A 6 -9.77 -19.52 16.95
N THR A 7 -10.43 -20.09 15.95
CA THR A 7 -9.95 -20.04 14.56
C THR A 7 -9.81 -18.56 14.16
N PRO A 8 -8.62 -18.09 13.77
CA PRO A 8 -8.45 -16.69 13.38
C PRO A 8 -9.33 -16.43 12.15
N LEU A 9 -10.25 -15.48 12.28
CA LEU A 9 -11.07 -15.05 11.15
C LEU A 9 -10.15 -14.48 10.07
N ALA A 10 -10.39 -14.85 8.81
CA ALA A 10 -9.62 -14.31 7.68
C ALA A 10 -9.71 -12.77 7.68
N PRO A 11 -8.60 -12.06 7.43
CA PRO A 11 -8.59 -10.60 7.46
C PRO A 11 -9.43 -10.02 6.32
N VAL A 12 -10.09 -8.90 6.60
CA VAL A 12 -10.80 -8.14 5.57
C VAL A 12 -9.79 -7.38 4.70
N ILE A 13 -9.90 -7.51 3.38
CA ILE A 13 -9.05 -6.81 2.42
C ILE A 13 -9.85 -5.72 1.71
N TYR A 14 -9.41 -4.47 1.88
CA TYR A 14 -9.95 -3.31 1.20
C TYR A 14 -9.17 -3.06 -0.08
N THR A 15 -9.89 -2.84 -1.18
CA THR A 15 -9.32 -2.61 -2.50
C THR A 15 -9.68 -1.21 -3.00
N TYR A 16 -8.69 -0.52 -3.56
CA TYR A 16 -8.81 0.86 -3.99
C TYR A 16 -8.35 1.03 -5.44
N HIS A 17 -9.12 1.84 -6.15
CA HIS A 17 -8.98 2.11 -7.56
C HIS A 17 -8.54 3.55 -7.78
N CYS A 18 -7.78 3.77 -8.85
CA CYS A 18 -7.61 5.09 -9.40
C CYS A 18 -8.91 5.54 -10.08
N LEU A 19 -9.04 6.84 -10.34
CA LEU A 19 -10.12 7.46 -11.11
C LEU A 19 -10.35 6.80 -12.47
N CYS A 20 -9.31 6.21 -13.08
CA CYS A 20 -9.40 5.47 -14.34
C CYS A 20 -9.86 3.99 -14.17
N SER A 21 -10.39 3.65 -12.99
CA SER A 21 -10.87 2.31 -12.64
C SER A 21 -9.78 1.23 -12.56
N THR A 22 -8.50 1.60 -12.53
CA THR A 22 -7.40 0.65 -12.33
C THR A 22 -7.22 0.36 -10.85
N LEU A 23 -7.16 -0.92 -10.48
CA LEU A 23 -6.81 -1.35 -9.12
C LEU A 23 -5.35 -0.98 -8.81
N VAL A 24 -5.16 -0.11 -7.83
CA VAL A 24 -3.87 0.49 -7.50
C VAL A 24 -3.32 0.05 -6.15
N LEU A 25 -4.21 -0.29 -5.22
CA LEU A 25 -3.86 -0.55 -3.82
C LEU A 25 -4.81 -1.60 -3.23
N ALA A 26 -4.25 -2.55 -2.48
CA ALA A 26 -4.99 -3.45 -1.61
C ALA A 26 -4.39 -3.37 -0.21
N THR A 27 -5.22 -3.25 0.82
CA THR A 27 -4.75 -3.11 2.20
C THR A 27 -5.75 -3.68 3.19
N THR A 28 -5.28 -4.19 4.31
CA THR A 28 -6.15 -4.56 5.45
C THR A 28 -6.46 -3.35 6.34
N HIS A 29 -5.84 -2.19 6.09
CA HIS A 29 -6.17 -0.95 6.80
C HIS A 29 -7.47 -0.33 6.28
N VAL A 30 -8.29 0.13 7.22
CA VAL A 30 -9.41 1.03 6.92
C VAL A 30 -8.84 2.44 6.70
N ILE A 31 -8.71 2.87 5.45
CA ILE A 31 -8.02 4.14 5.11
C ILE A 31 -8.63 5.36 5.81
N SER A 32 -9.95 5.36 6.07
CA SER A 32 -10.62 6.46 6.77
C SER A 32 -10.25 6.59 8.25
N THR A 33 -9.75 5.54 8.90
CA THR A 33 -9.33 5.57 10.31
C THR A 33 -7.86 5.92 10.48
N LEU A 34 -7.10 5.99 9.38
CA LEU A 34 -5.68 6.29 9.42
C LEU A 34 -5.43 7.78 9.71
N PRO A 35 -4.33 8.10 10.41
CA PRO A 35 -3.99 9.48 10.70
C PRO A 35 -3.71 10.26 9.41
N ARG A 36 -4.02 11.55 9.46
CA ARG A 36 -3.73 12.49 8.37
C ARG A 36 -2.55 13.37 8.74
N ARG A 37 -1.80 13.75 7.72
CA ARG A 37 -0.65 14.65 7.86
C ARG A 37 -1.14 16.04 8.27
N ALA A 38 -0.73 16.48 9.45
CA ALA A 38 -1.06 17.79 10.01
C ALA A 38 -0.06 18.87 9.56
N ALA A 39 -0.26 20.11 10.02
CA ALA A 39 0.67 21.21 9.83
C ALA A 39 2.12 20.78 10.19
N PRO A 40 3.15 21.17 9.40
CA PRO A 40 3.15 22.19 8.33
C PRO A 40 2.73 21.65 6.94
N SER A 41 2.10 20.47 6.86
CA SER A 41 1.49 20.01 5.62
C SER A 41 0.13 20.66 5.37
N LEU A 42 -0.10 21.12 4.14
CA LEU A 42 -1.42 21.58 3.67
C LEU A 42 -2.16 20.52 2.83
N ASP A 43 -1.52 19.37 2.57
CA ASP A 43 -2.07 18.33 1.69
C ASP A 43 -3.05 17.35 2.37
N ALA A 44 -3.16 17.38 3.71
CA ALA A 44 -4.02 16.51 4.51
C ALA A 44 -3.92 15.02 4.13
N ALA A 45 -2.73 14.60 3.67
CA ALA A 45 -2.49 13.27 3.13
C ALA A 45 -2.70 12.19 4.19
N ILE A 46 -3.31 11.08 3.81
CA ILE A 46 -3.51 9.93 4.69
C ILE A 46 -2.18 9.18 4.82
N ILE A 47 -1.79 8.88 6.05
CA ILE A 47 -0.53 8.22 6.37
C ILE A 47 -0.77 6.70 6.34
N LEU A 48 -0.42 6.05 5.25
CA LEU A 48 -0.55 4.61 5.08
C LEU A 48 0.80 3.91 5.33
N PRO A 49 0.93 3.09 6.39
CA PRO A 49 2.11 2.26 6.57
C PRO A 49 2.20 1.20 5.48
N LEU A 50 3.42 1.01 4.96
CA LEU A 50 3.77 -0.06 4.05
C LEU A 50 4.61 -1.09 4.81
N PRO A 51 4.46 -2.38 4.49
CA PRO A 51 5.25 -3.43 5.11
C PRO A 51 6.74 -3.21 4.80
N SER A 52 7.58 -3.30 5.84
CA SER A 52 9.03 -3.19 5.73
C SER A 52 9.66 -4.39 5.01
N ALA A 53 9.04 -5.56 5.11
CA ALA A 53 9.44 -6.79 4.44
C ALA A 53 8.32 -7.26 3.51
N LEU A 54 8.67 -7.59 2.27
CA LEU A 54 7.76 -8.30 1.37
C LEU A 54 7.65 -9.75 1.85
N PRO A 55 6.45 -10.35 1.88
CA PRO A 55 6.30 -11.76 2.21
C PRO A 55 7.05 -12.61 1.18
N PRO A 56 7.65 -13.73 1.62
CA PRO A 56 8.55 -14.57 0.82
C PRO A 56 7.91 -15.09 -0.48
N TYR A 57 6.57 -15.13 -0.55
CA TYR A 57 5.82 -15.57 -1.73
C TYR A 57 5.96 -14.65 -2.96
N THR A 58 6.46 -13.43 -2.80
CA THR A 58 6.59 -12.47 -3.94
C THR A 58 7.85 -12.72 -4.79
N GLN A 59 8.71 -13.67 -4.42
CA GLN A 59 9.98 -13.91 -5.12
C GLN A 59 9.91 -14.95 -6.24
N ILE A 60 8.72 -15.43 -6.63
CA ILE A 60 8.62 -16.41 -7.73
C ILE A 60 9.01 -15.71 -9.04
N PRO A 61 10.13 -16.07 -9.69
CA PRO A 61 10.45 -15.56 -11.01
C PRO A 61 9.43 -16.16 -11.99
N ILE A 62 8.60 -15.31 -12.59
CA ILE A 62 7.78 -15.69 -13.75
C ILE A 62 8.73 -15.89 -14.93
N THR A 63 9.25 -17.11 -15.06
CA THR A 63 9.91 -17.58 -16.27
C THR A 63 8.83 -17.68 -17.35
N THR A 64 8.86 -16.76 -18.31
CA THR A 64 8.09 -16.84 -19.55
C THR A 64 8.55 -18.06 -20.35
N THR A 65 7.77 -19.13 -20.28
CA THR A 65 7.99 -20.36 -21.06
C THR A 65 7.31 -20.20 -22.43
N ASP A 66 8.10 -19.90 -23.46
CA ASP A 66 7.77 -20.24 -24.85
C ASP A 66 8.41 -21.62 -25.13
N SER A 67 7.62 -22.59 -25.61
CA SER A 67 8.05 -23.96 -25.97
C SER A 67 8.42 -24.03 -27.47
N PRO A 68 9.15 -25.05 -28.01
CA PRO A 68 9.29 -26.43 -27.51
C PRO A 68 10.67 -27.17 -27.68
N ALA A 69 10.85 -28.21 -26.84
CA ALA A 69 11.52 -29.52 -27.08
C ALA A 69 13.08 -29.65 -27.08
N PRO A 70 13.65 -30.87 -26.93
CA PRO A 70 14.40 -31.24 -25.71
C PRO A 70 15.83 -31.75 -25.98
N LYS A 71 16.77 -31.57 -25.04
CA LYS A 71 17.94 -32.46 -24.90
C LYS A 71 18.30 -32.68 -23.45
N ALA A 72 18.46 -33.96 -23.13
CA ALA A 72 18.77 -34.53 -21.84
C ALA A 72 20.21 -34.24 -21.41
N SER A 73 20.40 -34.09 -20.10
CA SER A 73 21.49 -34.72 -19.36
C SER A 73 21.21 -34.59 -17.85
N GLU A 74 21.34 -35.72 -17.18
CA GLU A 74 21.05 -35.98 -15.78
C GLU A 74 22.06 -35.29 -14.85
N GLN A 75 21.59 -34.82 -13.68
CA GLN A 75 22.41 -34.89 -12.48
C GLN A 75 21.53 -34.87 -11.21
N GLU A 76 21.53 -36.02 -10.54
CA GLU A 76 21.01 -36.24 -9.19
C GLU A 76 21.72 -35.33 -8.20
N ASN A 77 20.96 -34.69 -7.31
CA ASN A 77 21.40 -34.57 -5.92
C ASN A 77 20.18 -34.47 -5.00
N SER A 78 20.06 -35.49 -4.17
CA SER A 78 19.11 -35.64 -3.08
C SER A 78 19.44 -34.65 -1.97
N GLN A 79 18.46 -33.89 -1.50
CA GLN A 79 18.48 -33.44 -0.11
C GLN A 79 17.05 -33.32 0.40
N GLU A 80 16.74 -34.21 1.33
CA GLU A 80 15.55 -34.20 2.17
C GLU A 80 15.68 -32.99 3.10
N ASP A 81 14.81 -32.00 2.94
CA ASP A 81 14.62 -30.97 3.95
C ASP A 81 13.14 -31.00 4.34
N GLU A 82 12.91 -31.42 5.57
CA GLU A 82 11.61 -31.51 6.22
C GLU A 82 10.88 -30.16 6.16
N GLU A 83 9.60 -30.26 5.80
CA GLU A 83 8.64 -29.17 5.73
C GLU A 83 8.39 -28.61 7.15
N ALA A 84 9.17 -27.60 7.54
CA ALA A 84 8.77 -26.71 8.61
C ALA A 84 7.75 -25.71 8.04
N GLU A 85 6.47 -26.09 8.07
CA GLU A 85 5.33 -25.21 7.89
C GLU A 85 5.42 -24.06 8.91
N THR A 86 6.08 -22.97 8.51
CA THR A 86 5.90 -21.69 9.19
C THR A 86 4.60 -21.12 8.66
N GLU A 87 3.50 -21.45 9.35
CA GLU A 87 2.26 -20.72 9.27
C GLU A 87 2.61 -19.24 9.41
N SER A 88 2.61 -18.52 8.28
CA SER A 88 2.85 -17.09 8.27
C SER A 88 1.60 -16.44 8.82
N GLU A 89 1.52 -16.39 10.16
CA GLU A 89 0.61 -15.52 10.87
C GLU A 89 0.71 -14.15 10.20
N LEU A 90 -0.38 -13.76 9.55
CA LEU A 90 -0.53 -12.43 8.98
C LEU A 90 -0.10 -11.43 10.04
N PRO A 91 0.70 -10.40 9.70
CA PRO A 91 1.24 -9.51 10.71
C PRO A 91 0.08 -8.92 11.54
N SER A 92 0.25 -8.90 12.86
CA SER A 92 -0.71 -8.32 13.81
C SER A 92 -0.99 -6.85 13.52
N GLU A 93 -0.07 -6.21 12.78
CA GLU A 93 -0.16 -4.87 12.25
C GLU A 93 -0.43 -4.96 10.73
N GLY A 94 -1.47 -4.27 10.24
CA GLY A 94 -2.02 -4.49 8.90
C GLY A 94 -1.03 -4.48 7.72
N TYR A 95 -1.47 -5.05 6.60
CA TYR A 95 -0.64 -5.30 5.43
C TYR A 95 -1.16 -4.52 4.22
N THR A 96 -0.23 -3.99 3.42
CA THR A 96 -0.53 -3.20 2.23
C THR A 96 0.26 -3.70 1.03
N THR A 97 -0.44 -3.93 -0.08
CA THR A 97 0.15 -4.25 -1.39
C THR A 97 -0.12 -3.13 -2.38
N LEU A 98 0.95 -2.62 -3.01
CA LEU A 98 0.87 -1.69 -4.13
C LEU A 98 0.77 -2.49 -5.43
N LEU A 99 -0.28 -2.31 -6.22
CA LEU A 99 -0.50 -3.10 -7.45
C LEU A 99 -0.09 -2.32 -8.70
N SER A 100 -0.92 -1.38 -9.13
CA SER A 100 -0.66 -0.54 -10.31
C SER A 100 -0.20 0.86 -9.93
N LEU A 101 0.58 0.98 -8.85
CA LEU A 101 1.23 2.22 -8.45
C LEU A 101 2.69 2.17 -8.85
N THR A 102 3.16 3.20 -9.53
CA THR A 102 4.55 3.33 -9.98
C THR A 102 5.16 4.58 -9.36
N PRO A 103 6.35 4.48 -8.72
CA PRO A 103 7.05 5.66 -8.25
C PRO A 103 7.59 6.44 -9.46
N ASP A 104 7.59 7.77 -9.34
CA ASP A 104 8.24 8.66 -10.31
C ASP A 104 9.76 8.56 -10.14
N SER A 105 10.51 8.56 -11.25
CA SER A 105 11.97 8.49 -11.20
C SER A 105 12.61 9.79 -10.71
N LYS A 106 11.85 10.88 -10.75
CA LYS A 106 12.28 12.21 -10.30
C LYS A 106 11.80 12.47 -8.88
N VAL A 107 12.74 12.75 -7.99
CA VAL A 107 12.44 13.27 -6.64
C VAL A 107 12.02 14.73 -6.76
N VAL A 108 10.84 15.06 -6.24
CA VAL A 108 10.30 16.42 -6.20
C VAL A 108 10.66 17.07 -4.87
N VAL A 109 11.16 18.31 -4.90
CA VAL A 109 11.45 19.09 -3.70
C VAL A 109 10.30 20.06 -3.45
N ALA A 110 9.50 19.81 -2.41
CA ALA A 110 8.47 20.72 -1.94
C ALA A 110 9.09 21.76 -0.99
N ARG A 111 8.98 23.04 -1.33
CA ARG A 111 9.39 24.15 -0.46
C ARG A 111 8.29 24.41 0.57
N ARG A 112 8.67 24.44 1.84
CA ARG A 112 7.82 24.81 2.97
C ARG A 112 8.38 26.02 3.71
N GLU A 113 7.61 26.50 4.67
CA GLU A 113 8.00 27.54 5.63
C GLU A 113 9.11 27.06 6.60
N ASP A 114 9.14 25.77 6.91
CA ASP A 114 10.11 25.12 7.80
C ASP A 114 11.32 24.52 7.06
N GLY A 115 11.31 24.49 5.72
CA GLY A 115 12.43 23.99 4.93
C GLY A 115 12.04 23.36 3.59
N PHE A 116 12.70 22.25 3.24
CA PHE A 116 12.47 21.53 1.99
C PHE A 116 12.17 20.05 2.27
N GLU A 117 11.09 19.54 1.69
CA GLU A 117 10.74 18.12 1.74
C GLU A 117 10.98 17.47 0.39
N ARG A 118 11.79 16.41 0.38
CA ARG A 118 12.03 15.60 -0.82
C ARG A 118 10.99 14.48 -0.90
N ARG A 119 10.32 14.37 -2.04
CA ARG A 119 9.19 13.45 -2.26
C ARG A 119 9.41 12.60 -3.49
N THR A 120 9.21 11.29 -3.37
CA THR A 120 9.02 10.40 -4.52
C THR A 120 7.52 10.30 -4.78
N VAL A 121 7.06 10.78 -5.92
CA VAL A 121 5.62 10.84 -6.25
C VAL A 121 5.16 9.47 -6.74
N TRP A 122 4.02 8.99 -6.27
CA TRP A 122 3.41 7.74 -6.72
C TRP A 122 2.24 8.02 -7.68
N ARG A 123 2.29 7.38 -8.85
CA ARG A 123 1.32 7.56 -9.93
C ARG A 123 0.63 6.26 -10.27
N CYS A 124 -0.61 6.34 -10.76
CA CYS A 124 -1.27 5.20 -11.38
C CYS A 124 -0.51 4.77 -12.65
N GLY A 125 -0.20 3.48 -12.77
CA GLY A 125 0.50 2.89 -13.91
C GLY A 125 -0.26 3.01 -15.24
N ARG A 126 -1.60 3.19 -15.20
CA ARG A 126 -2.44 3.36 -16.40
C ARG A 126 -2.55 4.80 -16.86
N CYS A 127 -3.11 5.69 -16.03
CA CYS A 127 -3.42 7.07 -16.42
C CYS A 127 -2.44 8.13 -15.90
N ARG A 128 -1.41 7.73 -15.15
CA ARG A 128 -0.36 8.60 -14.57
C ARG A 128 -0.84 9.69 -13.59
N VAL A 129 -2.11 9.67 -13.20
CA VAL A 129 -2.66 10.51 -12.13
C VAL A 129 -1.87 10.29 -10.85
N VAL A 130 -1.57 11.39 -10.14
CA VAL A 130 -0.87 11.37 -8.85
C VAL A 130 -1.83 10.83 -7.79
N VAL A 131 -1.39 9.79 -7.08
CA VAL A 131 -2.17 9.15 -6.00
C VAL A 131 -1.61 9.53 -4.63
N GLY A 132 -0.30 9.68 -4.53
CA GLY A 132 0.38 9.94 -3.27
C GLY A 132 1.85 10.22 -3.45
N TYR A 133 2.60 10.20 -2.36
CA TYR A 133 4.05 10.33 -2.37
C TYR A 133 4.67 9.62 -1.16
N GLU A 134 5.96 9.32 -1.24
CA GLU A 134 6.81 8.93 -0.11
C GLU A 134 7.79 10.06 0.19
N ILE A 135 8.13 10.27 1.47
CA ILE A 135 9.15 11.24 1.85
C ILE A 135 10.52 10.55 1.78
N VAL A 136 11.43 11.14 1.02
CA VAL A 136 12.81 10.66 0.90
C VAL A 136 13.64 11.25 2.03
N ASN A 137 13.76 10.49 3.12
CA ASN A 137 14.71 10.80 4.18
C ASN A 137 16.14 10.63 3.64
N GLY A 138 17.05 11.54 3.98
CA GLY A 138 18.45 11.42 3.55
C GLY A 138 19.07 10.13 4.08
N GLU A 139 19.95 9.52 3.29
CA GLU A 139 20.65 8.23 3.55
C GLU A 139 21.51 8.16 4.83
N HIS A 140 21.30 9.02 5.83
CA HIS A 140 22.15 9.13 7.02
C HIS A 140 21.35 9.28 8.33
N ALA A 141 20.34 8.44 8.55
CA ALA A 141 19.85 8.17 9.90
C ALA A 141 20.55 6.90 10.42
N GLY A 142 21.68 7.07 11.10
CA GLY A 142 22.53 6.00 11.63
C GLY A 142 21.89 5.25 12.80
N GLY A 143 20.90 4.42 12.51
CA GLY A 143 20.33 3.42 13.41
C GLY A 143 19.96 2.17 12.61
N ASN A 144 20.22 0.98 13.15
CA ASN A 144 20.02 -0.31 12.47
C ASN A 144 18.55 -0.66 12.17
N GLU A 145 17.60 0.22 12.52
CA GLU A 145 16.18 0.04 12.25
C GLU A 145 15.76 1.04 11.18
N LYS A 146 15.60 0.57 9.94
CA LYS A 146 15.00 1.38 8.88
C LYS A 146 13.56 1.67 9.30
N PRO A 147 13.16 2.94 9.52
CA PRO A 147 11.77 3.24 9.83
C PRO A 147 10.90 2.69 8.69
N GLY A 148 9.77 2.07 9.06
CA GLY A 148 8.84 1.48 8.08
C GLY A 148 8.48 2.47 6.98
N ARG A 149 8.36 1.98 5.74
CA ARG A 149 8.00 2.82 4.60
C ARG A 149 6.57 3.33 4.79
N VAL A 150 6.32 4.58 4.42
CA VAL A 150 5.01 5.22 4.58
C VAL A 150 4.61 5.91 3.29
N LEU A 151 3.45 5.53 2.76
CA LEU A 151 2.83 6.18 1.61
C LEU A 151 1.84 7.25 2.08
N TYR A 152 2.10 8.50 1.70
CA TYR A 152 1.19 9.62 1.93
C TYR A 152 0.20 9.71 0.78
N ILE A 153 -1.03 9.25 1.00
CA ILE A 153 -2.08 9.22 -0.01
C ILE A 153 -2.78 10.58 -0.04
N LEU A 154 -2.82 11.21 -1.22
CA LEU A 154 -3.51 12.48 -1.38
C LEU A 154 -5.04 12.28 -1.34
N PRO A 155 -5.79 13.20 -0.71
CA PRO A 155 -7.24 13.20 -0.77
C PRO A 155 -7.73 13.16 -2.23
N GLY A 156 -8.77 12.37 -2.51
CA GLY A 156 -9.31 12.20 -3.87
C GLY A 156 -8.46 11.37 -4.82
N GLY A 157 -7.26 10.93 -4.43
CA GLY A 157 -6.38 10.11 -5.28
C GLY A 157 -6.84 8.67 -5.48
N LEU A 158 -7.77 8.19 -4.65
CA LEU A 158 -8.27 6.81 -4.60
C LEU A 158 -9.79 6.75 -4.46
N MET A 159 -10.37 5.64 -4.91
CA MET A 159 -11.79 5.30 -4.77
C MET A 159 -11.94 3.84 -4.33
N THR A 160 -12.92 3.55 -3.47
CA THR A 160 -13.17 2.16 -3.05
C THR A 160 -13.81 1.35 -4.17
N SER A 161 -13.57 0.03 -4.18
CA SER A 161 -14.26 -0.90 -5.08
C SER A 161 -15.78 -0.88 -4.93
N GLU A 162 -16.27 -0.64 -3.71
CA GLU A 162 -17.69 -0.50 -3.40
C GLU A 162 -18.29 0.72 -4.09
N PHE A 163 -17.58 1.85 -4.06
CA PHE A 163 -17.98 3.07 -4.75
C PHE A 163 -18.09 2.85 -6.27
N MET A 164 -17.10 2.17 -6.87
CA MET A 164 -17.11 1.83 -8.29
C MET A 164 -18.30 0.93 -8.69
N LYS A 165 -18.70 -0.01 -7.81
CA LYS A 165 -19.86 -0.88 -8.04
C LYS A 165 -21.19 -0.14 -7.93
N GLY A 166 -21.25 0.92 -7.13
CA GLY A 166 -22.48 1.67 -6.84
C GLY A 166 -22.97 2.57 -7.98
N GLY A 167 -22.20 2.79 -9.05
CA GLY A 167 -22.61 3.60 -10.21
C GLY A 167 -22.88 5.08 -9.93
N LYS A 168 -22.58 5.55 -8.71
CA LYS A 168 -22.77 6.93 -8.28
C LYS A 168 -21.70 7.82 -8.95
N LYS A 169 -22.12 8.93 -9.55
CA LYS A 169 -21.20 9.93 -10.10
C LYS A 169 -20.59 10.71 -8.93
N ILE A 170 -19.26 10.81 -8.91
CA ILE A 170 -18.54 11.60 -7.90
C ILE A 170 -18.93 13.06 -8.08
N SER A 171 -19.51 13.65 -7.04
CA SER A 171 -19.65 15.10 -6.95
C SER A 171 -18.39 15.68 -6.30
N GLU A 172 -18.05 16.93 -6.62
CA GLU A 172 -16.87 17.61 -6.06
C GLU A 172 -16.87 17.64 -4.52
N ALA A 173 -18.05 17.60 -3.91
CA ALA A 173 -18.23 17.52 -2.45
C ALA A 173 -17.84 16.16 -1.84
N GLU A 174 -17.95 15.05 -2.59
CA GLU A 174 -17.76 13.66 -2.11
C GLU A 174 -16.32 13.15 -2.36
N VAL A 175 -15.40 14.01 -2.80
CA VAL A 175 -13.97 13.69 -3.03
C VAL A 175 -13.22 13.41 -1.71
N GLY A 176 -13.85 13.71 -0.57
CA GLY A 176 -13.45 13.19 0.72
C GLY A 176 -13.87 11.73 0.88
N ILE A 177 -12.95 10.85 1.29
CA ILE A 177 -13.31 9.54 1.86
C ILE A 177 -13.96 9.84 3.22
N GLU A 178 -15.19 10.35 3.21
CA GLU A 178 -15.98 10.70 4.38
C GLU A 178 -16.98 9.58 4.63
N ASN A 179 -16.56 8.60 5.42
CA ASN A 179 -17.49 7.90 6.30
C ASN A 179 -16.86 7.84 7.69
N GLY A 180 -16.61 9.05 8.21
CA GLY A 180 -16.31 9.34 9.60
C GLY A 180 -17.20 10.49 10.01
N VAL A 181 -18.14 10.22 10.91
CA VAL A 181 -19.15 11.11 11.50
C VAL A 181 -18.74 12.58 11.54
N ALA A 182 -19.59 13.43 10.95
CA ALA A 182 -19.53 14.89 11.06
C ALA A 182 -19.66 15.33 12.53
N GLY A 183 -18.53 15.64 13.16
CA GLY A 183 -18.49 16.50 14.34
C GLY A 183 -18.73 17.95 13.90
N LYS A 184 -19.90 18.49 14.25
CA LYS A 184 -20.28 19.88 13.99
C LYS A 184 -19.23 20.85 14.56
N GLY A 185 -18.54 21.58 13.70
CA GLY A 185 -17.84 22.81 14.07
C GLY A 185 -18.81 23.98 13.95
N VAL A 186 -19.39 24.38 15.08
CA VAL A 186 -20.00 25.70 15.27
C VAL A 186 -18.83 26.67 15.50
N TRP A 187 -18.73 27.72 14.69
CA TRP A 187 -17.84 28.85 14.96
C TRP A 187 -18.75 30.04 15.27
N GLU A 188 -18.69 30.51 16.52
CA GLU A 188 -19.07 31.88 16.91
C GLU A 188 -17.91 32.83 16.63
#